data_AF-A0A7V9UVN4-F1
#
_entry.id   AF-A0A7V9UVN4-F1
#
_cell.length_a   1.000
_cell.length_b   1.000
_cell.length_c   1.000
_cell.angle_alpha   90.00
_cell.angle_beta   90.00
_cell.angle_gamma   90.00
#
_symmetry.space_group_name_H-M   'P 1'
#
loop_
_entity.id
_entity.type
_entity.pdbx_description
1 polymer ?
#
loop_
_entity_poly.entity_id
_entity_poly.type
_entity_poly.pdbx_seq_one_letter_code
_entity_poly.pdbx_strand_id
1 'polypeptide(L)'
;MNEQGKNIGQAIDRIDGLLKVTGTAQYTTDFPVKTAAYGYLFKSTIAAGRIVGIDTGAAEKSAGVIAVITHKNAPKLKPNNSLRGGGVLQNDKVEFHGQNIGVIVAETYEQARFAARLIKVNYEKSEAKVDFKKHEKDAAKPKAEDRQDAVRGDVETAFQTAEYKIDEIYVTPIEHHPPMAPHATIAVWEAVDKLTLYNESQIVNGVQNSVAASFGLKPENVRVITPHIGGGCQRDF
;
A
#
# COMPACT_ATOMS: atom_id res chain seq x y z
N MET A 1 -18.69 45.93 3.02
CA MET A 1 -19.42 44.63 2.98
C MET A 1 -19.24 43.98 4.33
N ASN A 2 -20.29 44.01 5.17
CA ASN A 2 -20.24 43.52 6.54
C ASN A 2 -19.98 42.01 6.58
N GLU A 3 -18.99 41.60 7.38
CA GLU A 3 -18.58 40.21 7.61
C GLU A 3 -19.48 39.50 8.62
N GLN A 4 -20.80 39.64 8.49
CA GLN A 4 -21.73 38.81 9.27
C GLN A 4 -21.84 37.43 8.60
N GLY A 5 -21.45 36.37 9.33
CA GLY A 5 -21.52 34.98 8.87
C GLY A 5 -20.21 34.38 8.34
N LYS A 6 -19.05 35.04 8.52
CA LYS A 6 -17.75 34.46 8.15
C LYS A 6 -17.13 33.73 9.34
N ASN A 7 -17.06 32.40 9.25
CA ASN A 7 -16.38 31.55 10.24
C ASN A 7 -14.88 31.35 9.96
N ILE A 8 -14.30 32.11 9.01
CA ILE A 8 -12.89 31.99 8.63
C ILE A 8 -12.00 32.53 9.75
N GLY A 9 -11.02 31.73 10.20
CA GLY A 9 -10.07 32.12 11.25
C GLY A 9 -10.58 31.95 12.68
N GLN A 10 -11.82 31.47 12.87
CA GLN A 10 -12.37 31.16 14.18
C GLN A 10 -12.00 29.73 14.60
N ALA A 11 -11.72 29.54 15.89
CA ALA A 11 -11.48 28.23 16.49
C ALA A 11 -12.81 27.48 16.72
N ILE A 12 -13.48 27.13 15.62
CA ILE A 12 -14.72 26.36 15.65
C ILE A 12 -14.42 24.87 15.87
N ASP A 13 -15.35 24.18 16.53
CA ASP A 13 -15.28 22.74 16.68
C ASP A 13 -15.35 22.03 15.33
N ARG A 14 -14.67 20.89 15.24
CA ARG A 14 -14.70 20.07 14.03
C ARG A 14 -16.09 19.49 13.81
N ILE A 15 -16.56 19.54 12.55
CA ILE A 15 -17.85 18.95 12.15
C ILE A 15 -17.96 17.45 12.46
N ASP A 16 -16.83 16.73 12.43
CA ASP A 16 -16.74 15.29 12.72
C ASP A 16 -16.35 15.00 14.19
N GLY A 17 -16.20 16.04 15.01
CA GLY A 17 -15.71 15.95 16.39
C GLY A 17 -16.62 15.10 17.27
N LEU A 18 -17.93 15.39 17.26
CA LEU A 18 -18.93 14.67 18.07
C LEU A 18 -18.91 13.16 17.75
N LEU A 19 -18.83 12.80 16.48
CA LEU A 19 -18.81 11.40 16.04
C LEU A 19 -17.58 10.67 16.60
N LYS A 20 -16.41 11.32 16.57
CA LYS A 20 -15.15 10.75 17.05
C LYS A 20 -15.12 10.57 18.55
N VAL A 21 -15.56 11.57 19.32
CA VAL A 21 -15.52 11.51 20.79
C VAL A 21 -16.59 10.60 21.40
N THR A 22 -17.66 10.31 20.65
CA THR A 22 -18.72 9.38 21.06
C THR A 22 -18.51 7.95 20.55
N GLY A 23 -17.47 7.70 19.75
CA GLY A 23 -17.21 6.39 19.16
C GLY A 23 -18.21 6.00 18.06
N THR A 24 -18.92 6.96 17.47
CA THR A 24 -19.91 6.73 16.41
C THR A 24 -19.38 7.03 15.01
N ALA A 25 -18.17 7.60 14.90
CA ALA A 25 -17.45 7.73 13.64
C ALA A 25 -17.05 6.34 13.11
N GLN A 26 -17.54 5.98 11.93
CA GLN A 26 -17.21 4.72 11.28
C GLN A 26 -15.88 4.82 10.53
N TYR A 27 -14.91 3.98 10.92
CA TYR A 27 -13.69 3.71 10.14
C TYR A 27 -13.92 2.49 9.25
N THR A 28 -12.96 2.19 8.36
CA THR A 28 -13.13 1.12 7.37
C THR A 28 -13.51 -0.23 7.97
N THR A 29 -12.97 -0.60 9.13
CA THR A 29 -13.26 -1.86 9.83
C THR A 29 -14.64 -1.92 10.46
N ASP A 30 -15.31 -0.77 10.64
CA ASP A 30 -16.57 -0.66 11.39
C ASP A 30 -17.80 -0.80 10.48
N PHE A 31 -17.57 -0.89 9.17
CA PHE A 31 -18.65 -1.05 8.21
C PHE A 31 -19.25 -2.46 8.29
N PRO A 32 -20.58 -2.58 8.49
CA PRO A 32 -21.22 -3.88 8.61
C PRO A 32 -21.28 -4.59 7.26
N VAL A 33 -20.91 -5.87 7.25
CA VAL A 33 -21.03 -6.77 6.11
C VAL A 33 -21.72 -8.06 6.54
N LYS A 34 -22.75 -8.48 5.78
CA LYS A 34 -23.66 -9.57 6.19
C LYS A 34 -22.98 -10.95 6.24
N THR A 35 -22.00 -11.19 5.36
CA THR A 35 -21.25 -12.44 5.22
C THR A 35 -19.84 -12.13 4.72
N ALA A 36 -18.91 -11.91 5.65
CA ALA A 36 -17.52 -11.60 5.31
C ALA A 36 -16.67 -12.86 5.27
N ALA A 37 -15.80 -12.96 4.27
CA ALA A 37 -14.60 -13.78 4.35
C ALA A 37 -13.41 -12.88 4.71
N TYR A 38 -12.45 -13.43 5.43
CA TYR A 38 -11.28 -12.72 5.93
C TYR A 38 -10.04 -13.10 5.15
N GLY A 39 -9.34 -12.08 4.64
CA GLY A 39 -8.04 -12.22 3.98
C GLY A 39 -6.89 -12.07 4.97
N TYR A 40 -5.97 -13.03 4.99
CA TYR A 40 -4.69 -12.92 5.70
C TYR A 40 -3.52 -13.06 4.74
N LEU A 41 -2.70 -12.01 4.63
CA LEU A 41 -1.51 -11.99 3.79
C LEU A 41 -0.38 -12.77 4.47
N PHE A 42 0.27 -13.65 3.72
CA PHE A 42 1.54 -14.23 4.14
C PHE A 42 2.67 -13.71 3.24
N LYS A 43 3.83 -13.52 3.88
CA LYS A 43 4.89 -12.66 3.37
C LYS A 43 6.18 -13.42 3.15
N SER A 44 7.01 -12.91 2.24
CA SER A 44 8.36 -13.39 2.02
C SER A 44 9.23 -13.23 3.26
N THR A 45 10.03 -14.25 3.54
CA THR A 45 11.06 -14.27 4.59
C THR A 45 12.47 -13.98 4.05
N ILE A 46 12.58 -13.59 2.78
CA ILE A 46 13.86 -13.24 2.13
C ILE A 46 13.77 -11.84 1.51
N ALA A 47 14.92 -11.17 1.38
CA ALA A 47 14.99 -9.81 0.83
C ALA A 47 15.10 -9.77 -0.70
N ALA A 48 15.70 -10.77 -1.34
CA ALA A 48 15.81 -10.85 -2.79
C ALA A 48 15.93 -12.32 -3.24
N GLY A 49 15.26 -12.67 -4.35
CA GLY A 49 15.35 -14.00 -4.93
C GLY A 49 14.07 -14.39 -5.68
N ARG A 50 13.75 -15.68 -5.69
CA ARG A 50 12.51 -16.21 -6.27
C ARG A 50 11.94 -17.38 -5.48
N ILE A 51 10.64 -17.59 -5.60
CA ILE A 51 9.90 -18.72 -5.04
C ILE A 51 10.04 -19.91 -5.99
N VAL A 52 10.79 -20.94 -5.60
CA VAL A 52 10.93 -22.17 -6.39
C VAL A 52 9.87 -23.22 -6.02
N GLY A 53 9.27 -23.10 -4.84
CA GLY A 53 8.21 -24.00 -4.39
C GLY A 53 7.35 -23.37 -3.31
N ILE A 54 6.06 -23.71 -3.33
CA ILE A 54 5.10 -23.32 -2.28
C ILE A 54 4.15 -24.50 -2.04
N ASP A 55 4.13 -24.97 -0.80
CA ASP A 55 3.24 -26.04 -0.33
C ASP A 55 2.13 -25.40 0.52
N THR A 56 0.92 -25.48 -0.02
CA THR A 56 -0.32 -24.95 0.57
C THR A 56 -1.23 -26.07 1.09
N GLY A 57 -0.86 -27.34 0.93
CA GLY A 57 -1.80 -28.46 1.10
C GLY A 57 -2.34 -28.62 2.52
N ALA A 58 -1.55 -28.30 3.55
CA ALA A 58 -2.02 -28.29 4.93
C ALA A 58 -2.91 -27.08 5.24
N ALA A 59 -2.61 -25.92 4.64
CA ALA A 59 -3.41 -24.71 4.80
C ALA A 59 -4.79 -24.86 4.14
N GLU A 60 -4.84 -25.38 2.91
CA GLU A 60 -6.10 -25.60 2.17
C GLU A 60 -7.05 -26.57 2.88
N LYS A 61 -6.52 -27.54 3.63
CA LYS A 61 -7.32 -28.52 4.40
C LYS A 61 -7.72 -28.03 5.79
N SER A 62 -7.29 -26.83 6.18
CA SER A 62 -7.60 -26.29 7.52
C SER A 62 -9.05 -25.84 7.61
N ALA A 63 -9.64 -25.98 8.80
CA ALA A 63 -11.04 -25.63 9.04
C ALA A 63 -11.34 -24.16 8.69
N GLY A 64 -12.43 -23.95 7.94
CA GLY A 64 -12.91 -22.63 7.53
C GLY A 64 -12.07 -21.95 6.44
N VAL A 65 -11.02 -22.58 5.91
CA VAL A 65 -10.27 -22.04 4.76
C VAL A 65 -11.11 -22.21 3.49
N ILE A 66 -11.33 -21.09 2.80
CA ILE A 66 -12.10 -21.00 1.56
C ILE A 66 -11.16 -21.07 0.36
N ALA A 67 -10.03 -20.35 0.41
CA ALA A 67 -9.06 -20.33 -0.67
C ALA A 67 -7.65 -19.97 -0.19
N VAL A 68 -6.64 -20.50 -0.89
CA VAL A 68 -5.25 -20.06 -0.79
C VAL A 68 -4.83 -19.52 -2.14
N ILE A 69 -4.56 -18.22 -2.22
CA ILE A 69 -4.23 -17.52 -3.47
C ILE A 69 -2.75 -17.15 -3.47
N THR A 70 -2.05 -17.55 -4.54
CA THR A 70 -0.61 -17.34 -4.76
C THR A 70 -0.39 -16.91 -6.20
N HIS A 71 0.86 -16.67 -6.59
CA HIS A 71 1.18 -16.35 -7.99
C HIS A 71 0.78 -17.42 -9.02
N LYS A 72 0.51 -18.66 -8.56
CA LYS A 72 0.12 -19.79 -9.42
C LYS A 72 -1.34 -19.73 -9.86
N ASN A 73 -2.23 -19.20 -9.02
CA ASN A 73 -3.68 -19.23 -9.23
C ASN A 73 -4.35 -17.85 -9.11
N ALA A 74 -3.62 -16.80 -8.73
CA ALA A 74 -4.15 -15.44 -8.71
C ALA A 74 -4.70 -15.06 -10.09
N PRO A 75 -5.87 -14.39 -10.15
CA PRO A 75 -6.38 -13.82 -11.38
C PRO A 75 -5.33 -12.92 -12.04
N LYS A 76 -5.24 -13.00 -13.37
CA LYS A 76 -4.34 -12.13 -14.13
C LYS A 76 -4.89 -10.72 -14.12
N LEU A 77 -4.14 -9.83 -13.51
CA LEU A 77 -4.46 -8.41 -13.47
C LEU A 77 -4.02 -7.77 -14.79
N LYS A 78 -4.78 -6.79 -15.27
CA LYS A 78 -4.33 -5.99 -16.41
C LYS A 78 -3.06 -5.23 -16.01
N PRO A 79 -2.06 -5.13 -16.90
CA PRO A 79 -0.90 -4.29 -16.65
C PRO A 79 -1.39 -2.86 -16.41
N ASN A 80 -1.23 -2.37 -15.19
CA ASN A 80 -1.55 -1.00 -14.86
C ASN A 80 -0.25 -0.20 -14.88
N ASN A 81 -0.15 0.81 -15.74
CA ASN A 81 0.96 1.76 -15.78
C ASN A 81 0.88 2.78 -14.62
N SER A 82 0.26 2.42 -13.50
CA SER A 82 0.14 3.34 -12.37
C SER A 82 1.52 3.59 -11.75
N LEU A 83 1.71 4.82 -11.28
CA LEU A 83 2.94 5.35 -10.69
C LEU A 83 3.47 4.55 -9.48
N ARG A 84 2.72 3.56 -8.95
CA ARG A 84 2.96 2.91 -7.66
C ARG A 84 3.11 1.38 -7.69
N GLY A 85 3.24 0.78 -8.87
CA GLY A 85 3.70 -0.62 -9.00
C GLY A 85 2.71 -1.58 -9.63
N GLY A 86 3.27 -2.70 -10.11
CA GLY A 86 2.60 -3.72 -10.92
C GLY A 86 1.65 -4.63 -10.14
N GLY A 87 1.01 -5.55 -10.88
CA GLY A 87 0.04 -6.47 -10.30
C GLY A 87 0.64 -7.35 -9.18
N VAL A 88 -0.09 -7.46 -8.07
CA VAL A 88 0.27 -8.33 -6.95
C VAL A 88 0.10 -9.80 -7.31
N LEU A 89 0.95 -10.66 -6.76
CA LEU A 89 0.87 -12.11 -6.96
C LEU A 89 0.86 -12.50 -8.46
N GLN A 90 1.61 -11.81 -9.32
CA GLN A 90 1.63 -12.10 -10.76
C GLN A 90 2.84 -12.93 -11.20
N ASN A 91 3.87 -13.05 -10.35
CA ASN A 91 5.08 -13.82 -10.60
C ASN A 91 5.69 -14.35 -9.29
N ASP A 92 6.79 -15.09 -9.41
CA ASP A 92 7.52 -15.77 -8.33
C ASP A 92 8.69 -14.96 -7.75
N LYS A 93 8.93 -13.73 -8.22
CA LYS A 93 10.06 -12.92 -7.80
C LYS A 93 9.83 -12.30 -6.43
N VAL A 94 10.90 -12.23 -5.64
CA VAL A 94 10.94 -11.50 -4.38
C VAL A 94 11.95 -10.38 -4.49
N GLU A 95 11.51 -9.15 -4.24
CA GLU A 95 12.29 -7.92 -4.41
C GLU A 95 12.55 -7.21 -3.07
N PHE A 96 11.81 -7.56 -2.02
CA PHE A 96 12.02 -7.04 -0.66
C PHE A 96 11.52 -8.00 0.42
N HIS A 97 12.08 -7.85 1.63
CA HIS A 97 11.64 -8.61 2.80
C HIS A 97 10.23 -8.19 3.22
N GLY A 98 9.35 -9.16 3.50
CA GLY A 98 7.97 -8.87 3.86
C GLY A 98 7.04 -8.64 2.66
N GLN A 99 7.52 -8.84 1.42
CA GLN A 99 6.67 -8.81 0.22
C GLN A 99 5.51 -9.80 0.34
N ASN A 100 4.30 -9.40 -0.01
CA ASN A 100 3.15 -10.29 -0.02
C ASN A 100 3.32 -11.34 -1.13
N ILE A 101 3.31 -12.62 -0.75
CA ILE A 101 3.53 -13.75 -1.67
C ILE A 101 2.30 -14.67 -1.77
N GLY A 102 1.29 -14.41 -0.96
CA GLY A 102 -0.06 -14.92 -1.14
C GLY A 102 -1.03 -14.41 -0.09
N VAL A 103 -2.28 -14.83 -0.22
CA VAL A 103 -3.38 -14.52 0.69
C VAL A 103 -4.17 -15.79 1.01
N ILE A 104 -4.51 -15.96 2.29
CA ILE A 104 -5.46 -16.96 2.76
C ILE A 104 -6.81 -16.29 2.94
N VAL A 105 -7.85 -16.90 2.39
CA VAL A 105 -9.24 -16.48 2.56
C VAL A 105 -9.93 -17.52 3.43
N ALA A 106 -10.50 -17.11 4.56
CA ALA A 106 -11.21 -18.01 5.48
C ALA A 106 -12.48 -17.37 6.06
N GLU A 107 -13.32 -18.17 6.70
CA GLU A 107 -14.55 -17.73 7.37
C GLU A 107 -14.29 -16.79 8.56
N THR A 108 -13.14 -16.94 9.22
CA THR A 108 -12.70 -16.07 10.33
C THR A 108 -11.25 -15.63 10.15
N TYR A 109 -10.90 -14.50 10.76
CA TYR A 109 -9.54 -13.98 10.73
C TYR A 109 -8.53 -14.94 11.40
N GLU A 110 -8.94 -15.58 12.50
CA GLU A 110 -8.13 -16.51 13.28
C GLU A 110 -7.80 -17.77 12.47
N GLN A 111 -8.77 -18.32 11.73
CA GLN A 111 -8.55 -19.45 10.83
C GLN A 111 -7.59 -19.08 9.70
N ALA A 112 -7.76 -17.92 9.06
CA ALA A 112 -6.86 -17.46 8.01
C ALA A 112 -5.42 -17.31 8.53
N ARG A 113 -5.26 -16.72 9.72
CA ARG A 113 -3.95 -16.54 10.37
C ARG A 113 -3.31 -17.88 10.79
N PHE A 114 -4.10 -18.83 11.29
CA PHE A 114 -3.61 -20.16 11.63
C PHE A 114 -3.12 -20.91 10.39
N ALA A 115 -3.96 -20.98 9.34
CA ALA A 115 -3.63 -21.66 8.10
C ALA A 115 -2.38 -21.08 7.41
N ALA A 116 -2.18 -19.76 7.50
CA ALA A 116 -0.97 -19.11 6.98
C ALA A 116 0.34 -19.64 7.60
N ARG A 117 0.31 -20.12 8.87
CA ARG A 117 1.48 -20.71 9.53
C ARG A 117 1.84 -22.11 9.04
N LEU A 118 0.92 -22.78 8.33
CA LEU A 118 1.11 -24.12 7.81
C LEU A 118 1.79 -24.13 6.43
N ILE A 119 1.88 -22.96 5.79
CA ILE A 119 2.45 -22.81 4.45
C ILE A 119 3.96 -22.96 4.53
N LYS A 120 4.52 -23.77 3.62
CA LYS A 120 5.97 -23.92 3.47
C LYS A 120 6.39 -23.33 2.13
N VAL A 121 7.37 -22.43 2.17
CA VAL A 121 7.88 -21.75 0.97
C VAL A 121 9.36 -22.04 0.82
N ASN A 122 9.73 -22.52 -0.37
CA ASN A 122 11.11 -22.76 -0.77
C ASN A 122 11.57 -21.63 -1.68
N TYR A 123 12.72 -21.04 -1.35
CA TYR A 123 13.29 -19.93 -2.10
C TYR A 123 14.65 -20.27 -2.67
N GLU A 124 14.93 -19.70 -3.84
CA GLU A 124 16.29 -19.47 -4.30
C GLU A 124 16.65 -18.02 -4.00
N LYS A 125 17.55 -17.82 -3.02
CA LYS A 125 17.97 -16.49 -2.58
C LYS A 125 18.96 -15.88 -3.57
N SER A 126 18.84 -14.58 -3.80
CA SER A 126 19.85 -13.78 -4.51
C SER A 126 20.42 -12.70 -3.60
N GLU A 127 21.49 -12.03 -4.03
CA GLU A 127 22.04 -10.89 -3.31
C GLU A 127 21.02 -9.74 -3.29
N ALA A 128 20.71 -9.23 -2.09
CA ALA A 128 19.81 -8.11 -1.91
C ALA A 128 20.60 -6.79 -1.95
N LYS A 129 20.08 -5.80 -2.69
CA LYS A 129 20.66 -4.46 -2.79
C LYS A 129 20.14 -3.54 -1.69
N VAL A 130 20.67 -3.68 -0.48
CA VAL A 130 20.19 -2.95 0.72
C VAL A 130 21.16 -1.91 1.25
N ASP A 131 22.40 -1.89 0.75
CA ASP A 131 23.43 -0.91 1.12
C ASP A 131 23.52 0.17 0.05
N PHE A 132 23.05 1.38 0.39
CA PHE A 132 23.07 2.52 -0.52
C PHE A 132 24.51 2.90 -0.93
N LYS A 133 25.46 2.93 0.02
CA LYS A 133 26.85 3.33 -0.26
C LYS A 133 27.54 2.35 -1.18
N LYS A 134 27.30 1.03 -0.98
CA LYS A 134 27.85 -0.01 -1.85
C LYS A 134 27.40 0.15 -3.30
N HIS A 135 26.18 0.61 -3.53
CA HIS A 135 25.55 0.70 -4.84
C HIS A 135 25.52 2.11 -5.46
N GLU A 136 26.09 3.10 -4.80
CA GLU A 136 26.12 4.49 -5.27
C GLU A 136 26.71 4.61 -6.68
N LYS A 137 27.79 3.86 -6.97
CA LYS A 137 28.46 3.85 -8.28
C LYS A 137 27.63 3.19 -9.38
N ASP A 138 26.67 2.34 -9.01
CA ASP A 138 25.76 1.68 -9.93
C ASP A 138 24.50 2.53 -10.21
N ALA A 139 24.39 3.71 -9.59
CA ALA A 139 23.22 4.56 -9.71
C ALA A 139 23.04 5.06 -11.16
N ALA A 140 21.83 4.89 -11.68
CA ALA A 140 21.44 5.43 -12.97
C ALA A 140 20.68 6.73 -12.78
N LYS A 141 20.93 7.71 -13.66
CA LYS A 141 20.13 8.94 -13.68
C LYS A 141 18.66 8.60 -13.96
N PRO A 142 17.70 9.22 -13.23
CA PRO A 142 16.29 9.02 -13.49
C PRO A 142 15.94 9.36 -14.94
N LYS A 143 15.16 8.48 -15.59
CA LYS A 143 14.73 8.68 -16.98
C LYS A 143 13.65 9.74 -17.13
N ALA A 144 12.92 10.03 -16.06
CA ALA A 144 11.86 11.04 -16.04
C ALA A 144 12.47 12.44 -15.89
N GLU A 145 12.09 13.37 -16.78
CA GLU A 145 12.66 14.73 -16.86
C GLU A 145 12.48 15.53 -15.56
N ASP A 146 11.38 15.31 -14.83
CA ASP A 146 11.07 15.96 -13.55
C ASP A 146 11.91 15.44 -12.37
N ARG A 147 12.75 14.43 -12.59
CA ARG A 147 13.62 13.81 -11.57
C ARG A 147 15.11 13.91 -11.90
N GLN A 148 15.47 14.72 -12.89
CA GLN A 148 16.87 14.93 -13.26
C GLN A 148 17.54 16.01 -12.39
N ASP A 149 18.87 15.98 -12.36
CA ASP A 149 19.67 17.00 -11.68
C ASP A 149 19.37 18.38 -12.29
N ALA A 150 18.96 19.33 -11.45
CA ALA A 150 18.75 20.71 -11.86
C ALA A 150 20.03 21.52 -11.63
N VAL A 151 20.57 22.13 -12.70
CA VAL A 151 21.73 23.03 -12.61
C VAL A 151 21.24 24.48 -12.64
N ARG A 152 21.69 25.28 -11.68
CA ARG A 152 21.40 26.72 -11.61
C ARG A 152 22.68 27.51 -11.37
N GLY A 153 23.10 28.28 -12.37
CA GLY A 153 24.32 29.10 -12.30
C GLY A 153 25.61 28.28 -12.39
N ASP A 154 26.72 28.91 -12.00
CA ASP A 154 28.05 28.30 -11.95
C ASP A 154 28.45 28.00 -10.50
N VAL A 155 28.07 26.80 -10.04
CA VAL A 155 28.31 26.35 -8.67
C VAL A 155 29.80 26.15 -8.38
N GLU A 156 30.56 25.64 -9.36
CA GLU A 156 31.97 25.31 -9.20
C GLU A 156 32.78 26.58 -8.92
N THR A 157 32.64 27.60 -9.77
CA THR A 157 33.34 28.88 -9.58
C THR A 157 32.94 29.53 -8.26
N ALA A 158 31.64 29.58 -7.95
CA ALA A 158 31.14 30.19 -6.72
C ALA A 158 31.71 29.50 -5.47
N PHE A 159 31.76 28.16 -5.45
CA PHE A 159 32.33 27.39 -4.36
C PHE A 159 33.84 27.57 -4.24
N GLN A 160 34.57 27.67 -5.35
CA GLN A 160 36.01 27.92 -5.34
C GLN A 160 36.37 29.31 -4.80
N THR A 161 35.59 30.35 -5.10
CA THR A 161 35.90 31.74 -4.70
C THR A 161 35.30 32.18 -3.36
N ALA A 162 34.45 31.38 -2.73
CA ALA A 162 33.79 31.76 -1.49
C ALA A 162 34.77 31.94 -0.31
N GLU A 163 34.50 32.96 0.52
CA GLU A 163 35.26 33.25 1.75
C GLU A 163 35.12 32.14 2.80
N TYR A 164 33.91 31.56 2.91
CA TYR A 164 33.62 30.43 3.80
C TYR A 164 33.00 29.28 3.00
N LYS A 165 33.42 28.05 3.31
CA LYS A 165 32.98 26.82 2.64
C LYS A 165 32.63 25.79 3.71
N ILE A 166 31.47 25.17 3.57
CA ILE A 166 31.01 24.07 4.42
C ILE A 166 30.66 22.91 3.50
N ASP A 167 31.27 21.76 3.76
CA ASP A 167 31.03 20.51 3.04
C ASP A 167 30.78 19.41 4.08
N GLU A 168 29.52 19.01 4.21
CA GLU A 168 29.06 18.14 5.29
C GLU A 168 28.02 17.15 4.77
N ILE A 169 28.05 15.94 5.34
CA ILE A 169 27.10 14.87 5.00
C ILE A 169 26.02 14.80 6.07
N TYR A 170 24.79 15.07 5.66
CA TYR A 170 23.60 14.92 6.50
C TYR A 170 22.85 13.65 6.13
N VAL A 171 22.42 12.88 7.13
CA VAL A 171 21.64 11.65 6.93
C VAL A 171 20.38 11.73 7.79
N THR A 172 19.26 11.34 7.21
CA THR A 172 17.99 11.13 7.92
C THR A 172 17.69 9.63 8.02
N PRO A 173 17.18 9.15 9.17
CA PRO A 173 16.82 7.74 9.32
C PRO A 173 15.59 7.38 8.50
N ILE A 174 15.35 6.08 8.36
CA ILE A 174 14.08 5.55 7.82
C ILE A 174 12.99 5.83 8.85
N GLU A 175 11.97 6.56 8.43
CA GLU A 175 10.79 6.85 9.24
C GLU A 175 9.60 5.99 8.81
N HIS A 176 8.74 5.68 9.76
CA HIS A 176 7.43 5.09 9.50
C HIS A 176 6.33 6.10 9.88
N HIS A 177 5.12 5.94 9.34
CA HIS A 177 4.02 6.90 9.49
C HIS A 177 3.22 6.81 10.81
N PRO A 178 3.55 5.87 11.71
CA PRO A 178 2.63 5.06 12.53
C PRO A 178 1.22 5.64 12.79
N PRO A 179 0.26 5.50 11.85
CA PRO A 179 -1.10 5.92 12.11
C PRO A 179 -1.79 5.00 13.10
N MET A 180 -2.74 5.58 13.86
CA MET A 180 -3.50 4.84 14.86
C MET A 180 -4.48 3.85 14.22
N ALA A 181 -4.97 4.14 13.01
CA ALA A 181 -5.72 3.19 12.19
C ALA A 181 -4.77 2.39 11.27
N PRO A 182 -4.74 1.04 11.39
CA PRO A 182 -4.09 0.18 10.42
C PRO A 182 -4.83 0.18 9.07
N HIS A 183 -4.09 -0.05 7.98
CA HIS A 183 -4.73 -0.26 6.68
C HIS A 183 -5.80 -1.34 6.73
N ALA A 184 -6.99 -1.00 6.24
CA ALA A 184 -8.09 -1.92 6.08
C ALA A 184 -8.79 -1.69 4.73
N THR A 185 -9.35 -2.76 4.19
CA THR A 185 -10.21 -2.73 3.01
C THR A 185 -11.30 -3.76 3.17
N ILE A 186 -12.54 -3.36 2.94
CA ILE A 186 -13.68 -4.26 2.77
C ILE A 186 -14.14 -4.15 1.33
N ALA A 187 -14.16 -5.28 0.62
CA ALA A 187 -14.61 -5.36 -0.75
C ALA A 187 -15.95 -6.09 -0.82
N VAL A 188 -16.94 -5.46 -1.46
CA VAL A 188 -18.28 -6.01 -1.64
C VAL A 188 -18.59 -6.01 -3.14
N TRP A 189 -18.62 -7.20 -3.72
CA TRP A 189 -19.11 -7.40 -5.08
C TRP A 189 -20.64 -7.44 -5.06
N GLU A 190 -21.27 -6.46 -5.69
CA GLU A 190 -22.74 -6.38 -5.82
C GLU A 190 -23.24 -7.12 -7.06
N ALA A 191 -22.38 -7.23 -8.07
CA ALA A 191 -22.55 -8.01 -9.29
C ALA A 191 -21.16 -8.39 -9.81
N VAL A 192 -21.10 -9.21 -10.88
CA VAL A 192 -19.82 -9.64 -11.50
C VAL A 192 -18.93 -8.45 -11.89
N ASP A 193 -19.54 -7.36 -12.33
CA ASP A 193 -18.85 -6.17 -12.83
C ASP A 193 -18.99 -4.95 -11.92
N LYS A 194 -19.59 -5.09 -10.72
CA LYS A 194 -19.91 -3.97 -9.81
C LYS A 194 -19.33 -4.18 -8.42
N LEU A 195 -18.45 -3.28 -8.00
CA LEU A 195 -17.64 -3.39 -6.80
C LEU A 195 -17.76 -2.15 -5.92
N THR A 196 -18.13 -2.34 -4.65
CA THR A 196 -18.04 -1.32 -3.61
C THR A 196 -16.85 -1.63 -2.70
N LEU A 197 -15.97 -0.66 -2.50
CA LEU A 197 -14.81 -0.71 -1.61
C LEU A 197 -14.99 0.28 -0.47
N TYR A 198 -15.02 -0.23 0.76
CA TYR A 198 -14.73 0.59 1.94
C TYR A 198 -13.23 0.52 2.14
N ASN A 199 -12.56 1.66 2.04
CA ASN A 199 -11.11 1.72 2.08
C ASN A 199 -10.68 3.00 2.76
N GLU A 200 -9.58 2.95 3.49
CA GLU A 200 -8.96 4.12 4.07
C GLU A 200 -7.97 4.68 3.04
N SER A 201 -8.39 5.71 2.29
CA SER A 201 -7.57 6.34 1.25
C SER A 201 -7.71 7.85 1.21
N GLN A 202 -6.57 8.52 1.00
CA GLN A 202 -6.49 9.96 0.77
C GLN A 202 -6.78 10.34 -0.70
N ILE A 203 -6.84 9.39 -1.64
CA ILE A 203 -7.08 9.63 -3.07
C ILE A 203 -8.12 8.63 -3.61
N VAL A 204 -9.38 8.81 -3.22
CA VAL A 204 -10.48 7.91 -3.59
C VAL A 204 -10.64 7.69 -5.11
N ASN A 205 -10.44 8.74 -5.92
CA ASN A 205 -10.51 8.64 -7.39
C ASN A 205 -9.32 7.86 -7.97
N GLY A 206 -8.15 7.96 -7.33
CA GLY A 206 -6.95 7.22 -7.71
C GLY A 206 -7.12 5.73 -7.46
N VAL A 207 -7.64 5.38 -6.29
CA VAL A 207 -8.01 3.99 -5.94
C VAL A 207 -9.06 3.45 -6.90
N GLN A 208 -10.14 4.19 -7.16
CA GLN A 208 -11.20 3.78 -8.08
C GLN A 208 -10.63 3.43 -9.47
N ASN A 209 -9.84 4.34 -10.06
CA ASN A 209 -9.25 4.14 -11.37
C ASN A 209 -8.25 2.98 -11.38
N SER A 210 -7.43 2.84 -10.33
CA SER A 210 -6.44 1.76 -10.23
C SER A 210 -7.10 0.39 -10.12
N VAL A 211 -8.14 0.26 -9.31
CA VAL A 211 -8.91 -0.98 -9.15
C VAL A 211 -9.66 -1.31 -10.43
N ALA A 212 -10.36 -0.34 -11.03
CA ALA A 212 -11.07 -0.53 -12.28
C ALA A 212 -10.13 -1.03 -13.39
N ALA A 213 -8.97 -0.36 -13.55
CA ALA A 213 -7.96 -0.76 -14.53
C ALA A 213 -7.43 -2.18 -14.26
N SER A 214 -7.06 -2.49 -13.01
CA SER A 214 -6.43 -3.77 -12.65
C SER A 214 -7.35 -4.97 -12.89
N PHE A 215 -8.65 -4.83 -12.57
CA PHE A 215 -9.65 -5.88 -12.75
C PHE A 215 -10.40 -5.83 -14.09
N GLY A 216 -10.10 -4.85 -14.95
CA GLY A 216 -10.78 -4.67 -16.23
C GLY A 216 -12.25 -4.26 -16.08
N LEU A 217 -12.59 -3.57 -15.00
CA LEU A 217 -13.93 -3.00 -14.77
C LEU A 217 -14.03 -1.60 -15.35
N LYS A 218 -15.27 -1.13 -15.54
CA LYS A 218 -15.53 0.28 -15.83
C LYS A 218 -15.41 1.11 -14.54
N PRO A 219 -14.79 2.30 -14.54
CA PRO A 219 -14.67 3.14 -13.34
C PRO A 219 -16.01 3.44 -12.66
N GLU A 220 -17.07 3.68 -13.43
CA GLU A 220 -18.42 3.93 -12.91
C GLU A 220 -19.03 2.74 -12.14
N ASN A 221 -18.51 1.54 -12.34
CA ASN A 221 -18.92 0.35 -11.61
C ASN A 221 -18.09 0.09 -10.35
N VAL A 222 -17.06 0.89 -10.09
CA VAL A 222 -16.24 0.82 -8.88
C VAL A 222 -16.59 1.99 -7.99
N ARG A 223 -17.10 1.73 -6.78
CA ARG A 223 -17.42 2.75 -5.79
C ARG A 223 -16.43 2.67 -4.63
N VAL A 224 -15.74 3.76 -4.31
CA VAL A 224 -14.83 3.83 -3.15
C VAL A 224 -15.45 4.73 -2.08
N ILE A 225 -15.50 4.25 -0.83
CA ILE A 225 -16.12 4.92 0.31
C ILE A 225 -15.09 5.07 1.44
N THR A 226 -14.83 6.32 1.82
CA THR A 226 -13.86 6.70 2.88
C THR A 226 -14.42 7.86 3.72
N PRO A 227 -15.30 7.62 4.70
CA PRO A 227 -15.87 8.71 5.49
C PRO A 227 -14.88 9.29 6.51
N HIS A 228 -14.04 8.45 7.11
CA HIS A 228 -13.08 8.81 8.14
C HIS A 228 -11.76 8.07 7.91
N ILE A 229 -10.66 8.74 8.24
CA ILE A 229 -9.28 8.23 8.16
C ILE A 229 -8.65 8.46 9.55
N GLY A 230 -8.11 7.42 10.17
CA GLY A 230 -7.49 7.42 11.49
C GLY A 230 -5.99 7.77 11.43
N GLY A 231 -5.65 8.72 10.55
CA GLY A 231 -4.29 9.16 10.24
C GLY A 231 -3.74 8.48 9.00
N GLY A 232 -3.34 9.26 7.99
CA GLY A 232 -2.69 8.73 6.78
C GLY A 232 -1.25 9.20 6.63
N CYS A 233 -0.94 10.45 7.01
CA CYS A 233 0.40 11.03 6.92
C CYS A 233 1.12 10.78 5.58
N GLN A 234 0.38 10.77 4.46
CA GLN A 234 0.89 10.49 3.09
C GLN A 234 1.14 9.01 2.75
N ARG A 235 0.74 8.07 3.61
CA ARG A 235 0.83 6.63 3.36
C ARG A 235 -0.34 6.09 2.54
N ASP A 236 -1.56 6.58 2.77
CA ASP A 236 -2.80 5.97 2.25
C ASP A 236 -3.21 6.52 0.86
N PHE A 237 -2.22 6.72 -0.01
CA PHE A 237 -2.36 7.27 -1.36
C PHE A 237 -2.50 6.18 -2.43
#